data_AF-A0A929DXP4-F1
#
_entry.id   AF-A0A929DXP4-F1
#
_cell.length_a   1.000
_cell.length_b   1.000
_cell.length_c   1.000
_cell.angle_alpha   90.00
_cell.angle_beta   90.00
_cell.angle_gamma   90.00
#
_symmetry.space_group_name_H-M   'P 1'
#
loop_
_entity.id
_entity.type
_entity.pdbx_description
1 polymer ?
#
loop_
_entity_poly.entity_id
_entity_poly.type
_entity_poly.pdbx_seq_one_letter_code
_entity_poly.pdbx_strand_id
1 'polypeptide(L)' 'RWHIMDPIRFESDLKVTIQSLGWQSEGRYRPLQDDLASVAYWYQQEPHKPFPELPSKDRLIIRKENPNPMEQ' A
#
# COMPACT_ATOMS: atom_id res chain seq x y z
N ARG A 1 -4.04 3.85 10.23
CA ARG A 1 -5.25 4.53 10.75
C ARG A 1 -6.19 3.45 11.28
N TRP A 2 -6.88 3.71 12.39
CA TRP A 2 -7.86 2.79 12.96
C TRP A 2 -9.28 3.31 12.69
N HIS A 3 -10.17 2.41 12.28
CA HIS A 3 -11.59 2.70 12.02
C HIS A 3 -12.45 1.97 13.05
N ILE A 4 -12.30 2.35 14.33
CA ILE A 4 -13.03 1.74 15.44
C ILE A 4 -14.41 2.37 15.58
N MET A 5 -14.48 3.70 15.69
CA MET A 5 -15.74 4.43 15.82
C MET A 5 -16.45 4.63 14.47
N ASP A 6 -15.70 4.61 13.38
CA ASP A 6 -16.13 4.86 12.00
C ASP A 6 -15.77 3.69 11.07
N PRO A 7 -16.29 2.46 11.31
CA PRO A 7 -15.93 1.30 10.52
C PRO A 7 -16.40 1.42 9.07
N ILE A 8 -15.53 1.01 8.14
CA ILE A 8 -15.87 0.86 6.73
C ILE A 8 -16.63 -0.47 6.56
N ARG A 9 -17.94 -0.39 6.30
CA ARG A 9 -18.82 -1.55 6.14
C ARG A 9 -18.95 -1.93 4.66
N PHE A 10 -19.10 -3.22 4.39
CA PHE A 10 -19.35 -3.77 3.06
C PHE A 10 -20.26 -5.00 3.17
N GLU A 11 -21.00 -5.29 2.11
CA GLU A 11 -21.92 -6.45 2.05
C GLU A 11 -21.31 -7.61 1.24
N SER A 12 -20.72 -7.30 0.08
CA SER A 12 -20.21 -8.32 -0.86
C SER A 12 -18.69 -8.32 -0.98
N ASP A 13 -18.10 -7.17 -1.32
CA ASP A 13 -16.66 -7.05 -1.52
C ASP A 13 -16.12 -5.69 -1.05
N LEU A 14 -14.83 -5.68 -0.73
CA LEU A 14 -14.09 -4.48 -0.36
C LEU A 14 -12.73 -4.52 -1.07
N LYS A 15 -12.44 -3.46 -1.83
CA LYS A 15 -11.12 -3.24 -2.44
C LYS A 15 -10.57 -1.88 -2.01
N VAL A 16 -9.42 -1.89 -1.35
CA VAL A 16 -8.71 -0.68 -0.95
C VAL A 16 -7.47 -0.51 -1.84
N THR A 17 -7.31 0.67 -2.43
CA THR A 17 -6.15 1.01 -3.27
C THR A 17 -5.46 2.22 -2.67
N ILE A 18 -4.13 2.14 -2.53
CA ILE A 18 -3.28 3.24 -2.06
C ILE A 18 -2.37 3.63 -3.22
N GLN A 19 -2.24 4.93 -3.47
CA GLN A 19 -1.35 5.47 -4.50
C GLN A 19 -0.21 6.23 -3.83
N SER A 20 1.03 5.91 -4.20
CA SER A 20 2.22 6.66 -3.82
C SER A 20 2.45 7.75 -4.88
N LEU A 21 1.89 8.92 -4.62
CA LEU A 21 1.94 10.09 -5.51
C LEU A 21 2.52 11.28 -4.75
N GLY A 22 3.44 12.00 -5.39
CA GLY A 22 4.03 13.24 -4.92
C GLY A 22 3.50 14.44 -5.70
N TRP A 23 3.72 15.63 -5.14
CA TRP A 23 3.36 16.88 -5.80
C TRP A 23 4.45 17.34 -6.77
N GLN A 24 4.04 17.81 -7.95
CA GLN A 24 4.87 18.48 -8.93
C GLN A 24 4.30 19.88 -9.20
N SER A 25 5.15 20.81 -9.64
CA SER A 25 4.74 22.16 -10.04
C SER A 25 3.57 22.14 -11.02
N GLU A 26 2.76 23.20 -10.98
CA GLU A 26 1.60 23.41 -11.87
C GLU A 26 0.45 22.40 -11.65
N GLY A 27 0.29 21.89 -10.43
CA GLY A 27 -0.86 21.05 -10.08
C GLY A 27 -0.78 19.62 -10.59
N ARG A 28 0.42 19.14 -10.95
CA ARG A 28 0.63 17.80 -11.48
C ARG A 28 1.01 16.82 -10.37
N TYR A 29 0.50 15.61 -10.44
CA TYR A 29 0.93 14.51 -9.57
C TYR A 29 2.04 13.71 -10.27
N ARG A 30 3.07 13.33 -9.52
CA ARG A 30 4.15 12.47 -9.99
C ARG A 30 4.12 11.15 -9.21
N PRO A 31 4.12 9.98 -9.87
CA PRO A 31 4.34 8.71 -9.18
C PRO A 31 5.67 8.74 -8.44
N LEU A 32 5.64 8.44 -7.15
CA LEU A 32 6.86 8.28 -6.36
C LEU A 32 7.35 6.84 -6.48
N GLN A 33 8.66 6.67 -6.30
CA GLN A 33 9.30 5.36 -6.25
C GLN A 33 9.58 5.00 -4.80
N ASP A 34 8.51 4.94 -4.00
CA ASP A 34 8.62 4.57 -2.59
C ASP A 34 8.59 3.05 -2.43
N ASP A 35 9.41 2.52 -1.53
CA ASP A 35 9.27 1.15 -1.02
C ASP A 35 8.11 1.08 -0.03
N LEU A 36 6.90 0.79 -0.52
CA LEU A 36 5.67 0.78 0.27
C LEU A 36 5.27 -0.64 0.70
N ALA A 37 4.99 -0.81 1.99
CA ALA A 37 4.29 -1.97 2.55
C ALA A 37 3.09 -1.50 3.37
N SER A 38 2.02 -2.30 3.38
CA SER A 38 0.81 -2.01 4.17
C SER A 38 0.25 -3.28 4.81
N VAL A 39 -0.54 -3.08 5.86
CA VAL A 39 -1.30 -4.14 6.54
C VAL A 39 -2.73 -3.63 6.75
N ALA A 40 -3.70 -4.53 6.56
CA ALA A 40 -5.11 -4.25 6.79
C ALA A 40 -5.68 -5.28 7.78
N TYR A 41 -6.56 -4.81 8.65
CA TYR A 41 -7.33 -5.64 9.59
C TYR A 41 -8.80 -5.42 9.31
N TRP A 42 -9.57 -6.50 9.22
CA TRP A 42 -11.01 -6.45 8.99
C TRP A 42 -11.68 -7.67 9.61
N TYR A 43 -13.01 -7.60 9.69
CA TYR A 43 -13.85 -8.72 10.07
C TYR A 43 -14.76 -9.06 8.89
N GLN A 44 -14.97 -10.34 8.66
CA GLN A 44 -15.89 -10.87 7.66
C GLN A 44 -16.52 -12.16 8.17
N GLN A 45 -17.66 -12.55 7.61
CA GLN A 45 -18.27 -13.85 7.88
C GLN A 45 -17.63 -14.95 7.02
N GLU A 46 -17.64 -16.18 7.53
CA GLU A 46 -17.18 -17.36 6.80
C GLU A 46 -18.28 -17.93 5.89
N PRO A 47 -17.91 -18.62 4.78
CA PRO A 47 -16.55 -18.92 4.34
C PRO A 47 -15.91 -17.77 3.55
N HIS A 48 -14.65 -17.48 3.82
CA HIS A 48 -13.87 -16.56 2.99
C HIS A 48 -13.07 -17.23 1.89
N LYS A 49 -12.70 -16.44 0.87
CA LYS A 49 -11.74 -16.88 -0.14
C LYS A 49 -10.39 -17.18 0.53
N PRO A 50 -9.66 -18.23 0.12
CA PRO A 50 -8.31 -18.48 0.61
C PRO A 50 -7.42 -17.23 0.44
N PHE A 51 -6.55 -16.99 1.41
CA PHE A 51 -5.59 -15.91 1.31
C PHE A 51 -4.53 -16.24 0.24
N PRO A 52 -4.04 -15.22 -0.50
CA PRO A 52 -2.89 -15.42 -1.36
C PRO A 52 -1.67 -15.82 -0.54
N GLU A 53 -0.73 -16.54 -1.17
CA GLU A 53 0.53 -16.87 -0.53
C GLU A 53 1.31 -15.61 -0.18
N LEU A 54 2.02 -15.66 0.95
CA LEU A 54 2.90 -14.58 1.34
C LEU A 54 4.09 -14.48 0.37
N PRO A 55 4.57 -13.26 0.07
CA PRO A 55 5.76 -13.08 -0.74
C PRO A 55 6.99 -13.72 -0.08
N SER A 56 7.94 -14.18 -0.88
CA SER A 56 9.22 -14.72 -0.38
C SER A 56 10.06 -13.65 0.31
N LYS A 57 10.94 -14.06 1.22
CA LYS A 57 11.85 -13.16 1.94
C LYS A 57 12.66 -12.25 0.98
N ASP A 58 13.15 -12.81 -0.13
CA ASP A 58 13.97 -12.09 -1.10
C ASP A 58 13.20 -10.97 -1.82
N ARG A 59 11.87 -11.12 -1.98
CA ARG A 59 10.99 -10.09 -2.55
C ARG A 59 10.76 -8.90 -1.62
N LEU A 60 11.04 -9.07 -0.32
CA LEU A 60 10.83 -8.05 0.70
C LEU A 60 12.10 -7.25 1.03
N ILE A 61 13.23 -7.55 0.35
CA ILE A 61 14.50 -6.85 0.57
C ILE A 61 14.44 -5.49 -0.12
N ILE A 62 14.49 -4.42 0.69
CA ILE A 62 14.67 -3.05 0.20
C ILE A 62 16.12 -2.85 -0.20
N ARG A 63 16.36 -2.54 -1.48
CA ARG A 63 17.70 -2.21 -1.99
C ARG A 63 17.88 -0.71 -1.94
N LYS A 64 18.92 -0.22 -1.27
CA LYS A 64 19.30 1.19 -1.38
C LYS A 64 19.92 1.40 -2.76
N GLU A 65 19.27 2.17 -3.63
CA GLU A 65 19.95 2.77 -4.78
C GLU A 65 20.92 3.84 -4.28
N ASN A 66 22.11 3.91 -4.89
CA ASN A 66 23.08 4.95 -4.58
C ASN A 66 22.47 6.32 -4.94
N PRO A 67 22.65 7.36 -4.10
CA PRO A 67 22.14 8.69 -4.42
C PRO A 67 22.72 9.14 -5.78
N ASN A 68 21.86 9.71 -6.61
CA ASN A 68 22.22 10.28 -7.89
C ASN A 68 23.32 11.35 -7.65
N PRO A 69 24.49 11.29 -8.32
CA PRO A 69 25.57 12.26 -8.11
C PRO A 69 25.19 13.72 -8.42
N MET A 70 24.01 13.96 -9.00
CA MET A 70 23.52 15.28 -9.42
C MET A 70 22.69 16.02 -8.35
N GLU A 71 22.51 15.49 -7.15
CA GLU A 71 21.75 16.11 -6.04
C GLU A 71 22.63 16.48 -4.82
N GLN A 72 23.87 16.96 -5.03
CA GLN A 72 24.70 17.64 -4.01
C GLN A 72 24.99 19.09 -4.41
#